data_AF-A0A7X0NI74-F1
#
_entry.id   AF-A0A7X0NI74-F1
#
_cell.length_a   1.000
_cell.length_b   1.000
_cell.length_c   1.000
_cell.angle_alpha   90.00
_cell.angle_beta   90.00
_cell.angle_gamma   90.00
#
_symmetry.space_group_name_H-M   'P 1'
#
loop_
_entity.id
_entity.type
_entity.pdbx_description
1 polymer ?
#
loop_
_entity_poly.entity_id
_entity_poly.type
_entity_poly.pdbx_seq_one_letter_code
_entity_poly.pdbx_strand_id
1 'polypeptide(L)'
;MKKILFAGLFLTLFSSVSYSEESQVELKQAPKEYVLAVLKTCQEYAVEDEIEKDELAKYLLSCVNDELESEDYFPIKVLPKI
;
A
#
# COMPACT_ATOMS: atom_id res chain seq x y z
N MET A 1 19.54 37.12 52.67
CA MET A 1 19.09 35.71 52.64
C MET A 1 18.05 35.54 51.53
N LYS A 2 18.32 34.69 50.54
CA LYS A 2 17.31 34.18 49.61
C LYS A 2 17.77 32.78 49.19
N LYS A 3 17.27 31.76 49.88
CA LYS A 3 17.48 30.37 49.49
C LYS A 3 16.54 30.10 48.32
N ILE A 4 17.05 30.10 47.11
CA ILE A 4 16.30 29.60 45.95
C ILE A 4 16.85 28.21 45.68
N LEU A 5 16.13 27.20 46.18
CA LEU A 5 16.38 25.80 45.91
C LEU A 5 16.01 25.54 44.44
N PHE A 6 17.01 25.31 43.60
CA PHE A 6 16.83 24.68 42.31
C PHE A 6 16.55 23.19 42.53
N ALA A 7 15.27 22.82 42.61
CA ALA A 7 14.84 21.43 42.56
C ALA A 7 14.49 21.10 41.10
N GLY A 8 15.48 20.62 40.35
CA GLY A 8 15.29 20.08 39.00
C GLY A 8 14.60 18.72 39.09
N LEU A 9 13.31 18.67 38.74
CA LEU A 9 12.57 17.43 38.57
C LEU A 9 13.00 16.78 37.25
N PHE A 10 13.91 15.80 37.32
CA PHE A 10 14.20 14.93 36.19
C PHE A 10 13.04 13.93 36.04
N LEU A 11 12.14 14.21 35.10
CA LEU A 11 11.12 13.28 34.67
C LEU A 11 11.76 12.29 33.68
N THR A 12 12.15 11.11 34.16
CA THR A 12 12.59 10.02 33.28
C THR A 12 11.37 9.45 32.57
N LEU A 13 11.17 9.85 31.32
CA LEU A 13 10.20 9.24 30.42
C LEU A 13 10.68 7.81 30.10
N PHE A 14 10.06 6.83 30.74
CA PHE A 14 10.18 5.44 30.30
C PHE A 14 9.46 5.34 28.95
N SER A 15 10.22 5.28 27.86
CA SER A 15 9.71 4.98 26.54
C SER A 15 9.13 3.57 26.54
N SER A 16 7.80 3.47 26.49
CA SER A 16 7.11 2.22 26.16
C SER A 16 7.49 1.82 24.75
N VAL A 17 8.25 0.72 24.62
CA VAL A 17 8.39 0.01 23.35
C VAL A 17 6.99 -0.46 22.95
N SER A 18 6.37 0.26 22.01
CA SER A 18 5.18 -0.21 21.32
C SER A 18 5.65 -1.32 20.37
N TYR A 19 5.49 -2.56 20.80
CA TYR A 19 5.62 -3.71 19.92
C TYR A 19 4.36 -3.73 19.05
N SER A 20 4.45 -3.13 17.85
CA SER A 20 3.44 -3.37 16.83
C SER A 20 3.58 -4.85 16.45
N GLU A 21 2.58 -5.67 16.77
CA GLU A 21 2.45 -6.97 16.11
C GLU A 21 2.40 -6.68 14.61
N GLU A 22 3.49 -6.99 13.91
CA GLU A 22 3.51 -7.10 12.46
C GLU A 22 2.57 -8.27 12.12
N SER A 23 1.28 -7.98 12.03
CA SER A 23 0.30 -8.95 11.57
C SER A 23 0.74 -9.35 10.17
N GLN A 24 1.20 -10.59 10.02
CA GLN A 24 1.51 -11.13 8.71
C GLN A 24 0.21 -11.05 7.90
N VAL A 25 0.18 -10.10 6.96
CA VAL A 25 -0.96 -9.92 6.07
C VAL A 25 -1.06 -11.20 5.23
N GLU A 26 -2.09 -12.00 5.50
CA GLU A 26 -2.34 -13.22 4.76
C GLU A 26 -2.99 -12.87 3.43
N LEU A 27 -2.17 -12.84 2.38
CA LEU A 27 -2.62 -12.52 1.02
C LEU A 27 -3.69 -13.51 0.55
N LYS A 28 -4.70 -12.99 -0.17
CA LYS A 28 -5.81 -13.79 -0.70
C LYS A 28 -5.82 -13.79 -2.22
N GLN A 29 -6.53 -14.75 -2.81
CA GLN A 29 -6.82 -14.69 -4.22
C GLN A 29 -7.97 -13.70 -4.47
N ALA A 30 -7.74 -12.70 -5.33
CA ALA A 30 -8.78 -11.76 -5.70
C ALA A 30 -9.93 -12.43 -6.46
N PRO A 31 -11.19 -12.03 -6.22
CA PRO A 31 -12.32 -12.41 -7.06
C PRO A 31 -12.09 -11.96 -8.51
N LYS A 32 -12.48 -12.78 -9.48
CA LYS A 32 -12.26 -12.49 -10.91
C LYS A 32 -12.91 -11.17 -11.33
N GLU A 33 -14.10 -10.90 -10.84
CA GLU A 33 -14.89 -9.71 -11.12
C GLU A 33 -14.20 -8.45 -10.62
N TYR A 34 -13.50 -8.54 -9.48
CA TYR A 34 -12.70 -7.44 -8.94
C TYR A 34 -11.49 -7.16 -9.84
N VAL A 35 -10.73 -8.18 -10.23
CA VAL A 35 -9.57 -8.02 -11.15
C VAL A 35 -10.02 -7.38 -12.49
N LEU A 36 -11.19 -7.75 -13.00
CA LEU A 36 -11.75 -7.15 -14.23
C LEU A 36 -12.15 -5.68 -14.04
N ALA A 37 -12.70 -5.33 -12.87
CA ALA A 37 -13.03 -3.94 -12.55
C ALA A 37 -11.76 -3.07 -12.47
N VAL A 38 -10.74 -3.55 -11.76
CA VAL A 38 -9.43 -2.89 -11.66
C VAL A 38 -8.79 -2.74 -13.04
N LEU A 39 -8.80 -3.79 -13.87
CA LEU A 39 -8.27 -3.73 -15.23
C LEU A 39 -8.95 -2.63 -16.05
N LYS A 40 -10.27 -2.47 -15.94
CA LYS A 40 -10.99 -1.41 -16.64
C LYS A 40 -10.54 -0.02 -16.17
N THR A 41 -10.40 0.18 -14.85
CA THR A 41 -9.89 1.44 -14.30
C THR A 41 -8.46 1.73 -14.75
N CYS A 42 -7.59 0.72 -14.78
CA CYS A 42 -6.24 0.87 -15.32
C CYS A 42 -6.21 1.19 -16.81
N GLN A 43 -7.18 0.72 -17.60
CA GLN A 43 -7.36 1.16 -19.00
C GLN A 43 -7.81 2.62 -19.07
N GLU A 44 -8.70 3.00 -18.14
CA GLU A 44 -9.03 4.37 -17.70
C GLU A 44 -7.78 5.28 -17.76
N TYR A 45 -6.87 4.98 -16.83
CA TYR A 45 -5.64 5.74 -16.59
C TYR A 45 -4.63 5.64 -17.73
N ALA A 46 -4.51 4.48 -18.38
CA ALA A 46 -3.60 4.35 -19.51
C ALA A 46 -3.94 5.32 -20.66
N VAL A 47 -5.23 5.61 -20.86
CA VAL A 47 -5.69 6.59 -21.84
C VAL A 47 -5.39 8.02 -21.38
N GLU A 48 -5.64 8.33 -20.11
CA GLU A 48 -5.36 9.65 -19.52
C GLU A 48 -3.87 9.98 -19.50
N ASP A 49 -3.02 8.99 -19.24
CA ASP A 49 -1.56 9.08 -19.19
C ASP A 49 -0.90 9.00 -20.57
N GLU A 50 -1.69 8.87 -21.65
CA GLU A 50 -1.23 8.72 -23.03
C GLU A 50 -0.21 7.59 -23.22
N ILE A 51 -0.44 6.44 -22.55
CA ILE A 51 0.46 5.29 -22.62
C ILE A 51 0.50 4.71 -24.04
N GLU A 52 1.72 4.60 -24.58
CA GLU A 52 1.95 4.06 -25.91
C GLU A 52 1.55 2.60 -26.03
N LYS A 53 1.14 2.20 -27.23
CA LYS A 53 0.54 0.87 -27.47
C LYS A 53 1.49 -0.30 -27.17
N ASP A 54 2.78 -0.12 -27.40
CA ASP A 54 3.82 -1.10 -27.12
C ASP A 54 4.14 -1.22 -25.61
N GLU A 55 3.84 -0.19 -24.83
CA GLU A 55 4.01 -0.17 -23.37
C GLU A 55 2.73 -0.56 -22.61
N LEU A 56 1.56 -0.43 -23.25
CA LEU A 56 0.24 -0.61 -22.66
C LEU A 56 0.08 -1.92 -21.86
N ALA A 57 0.53 -3.05 -22.42
CA ALA A 57 0.39 -4.34 -21.73
C ALA A 57 1.19 -4.41 -20.42
N LYS A 58 2.38 -3.80 -20.39
CA LYS A 58 3.23 -3.74 -19.21
C LYS A 58 2.65 -2.78 -18.18
N TYR A 59 2.19 -1.61 -18.63
CA TYR A 59 1.53 -0.63 -17.78
C TYR A 59 0.31 -1.24 -17.07
N LEU A 60 -0.60 -1.88 -17.83
CA LEU A 60 -1.81 -2.47 -17.27
C LEU A 60 -1.50 -3.58 -16.28
N LEU A 61 -0.49 -4.41 -16.53
CA LEU A 61 -0.11 -5.46 -15.59
C LEU A 61 0.45 -4.88 -14.28
N SER A 62 1.25 -3.81 -14.36
CA SER A 62 1.75 -3.11 -13.17
C SER A 62 0.59 -2.51 -12.39
N CYS A 63 -0.24 -1.68 -13.03
CA CYS A 63 -1.35 -0.99 -12.40
C CYS A 63 -2.32 -1.97 -11.69
N VAL A 64 -2.66 -3.09 -12.34
CA VAL A 64 -3.52 -4.10 -11.72
C VAL A 64 -2.84 -4.73 -10.50
N ASN A 65 -1.55 -5.04 -10.58
CA ASN A 65 -0.83 -5.64 -9.45
C ASN A 65 -0.64 -4.66 -8.29
N ASP A 66 -0.41 -3.39 -8.58
CA ASP A 66 -0.27 -2.35 -7.54
C ASP A 66 -1.58 -2.22 -6.72
N GLU A 67 -2.73 -2.24 -7.39
CA GLU A 67 -4.05 -2.22 -6.74
C GLU A 67 -4.36 -3.54 -5.99
N LEU A 68 -3.96 -4.69 -6.56
CA LEU A 68 -4.13 -5.98 -5.87
C LEU A 68 -3.30 -6.04 -4.58
N GLU A 69 -2.06 -5.56 -4.62
CA GLU A 69 -1.17 -5.54 -3.46
C GLU A 69 -1.68 -4.57 -2.38
N SER A 70 -2.29 -3.43 -2.74
CA SER A 70 -2.88 -2.52 -1.76
C SER A 70 -4.09 -3.08 -1.03
N GLU A 71 -4.74 -4.09 -1.61
CA GLU A 71 -5.94 -4.75 -1.07
C GLU A 71 -5.63 -6.16 -0.52
N ASP A 72 -4.35 -6.44 -0.24
CA ASP A 72 -3.86 -7.70 0.31
C ASP A 72 -4.19 -8.93 -0.57
N TYR A 73 -4.19 -8.75 -1.89
CA TYR A 73 -4.35 -9.83 -2.86
C TYR A 73 -3.02 -10.25 -3.49
N PHE A 74 -2.96 -11.50 -3.94
CA PHE A 74 -1.83 -11.99 -4.74
C PHE A 74 -1.76 -11.30 -6.11
N PRO A 75 -0.55 -10.93 -6.59
CA PRO A 75 -0.38 -10.40 -7.92
C PRO A 75 -0.66 -11.46 -8.99
N ILE A 76 -1.07 -10.99 -10.17
CA ILE A 76 -1.30 -11.82 -11.36
C ILE A 76 -0.11 -11.76 -12.31
N LYS A 77 0.06 -12.83 -13.09
CA LYS A 77 1.13 -12.94 -14.10
C LYS A 77 0.67 -12.57 -15.51
N VAL A 78 -0.63 -12.59 -15.75
CA VAL A 78 -1.25 -12.38 -17.07
C VAL A 78 -2.56 -11.66 -16.87
N LEU A 79 -2.80 -10.62 -17.68
CA LEU A 79 -4.05 -9.88 -17.69
C LEU A 79 -5.23 -10.81 -18.07
N PRO A 80 -6.38 -10.70 -17.38
CA PRO A 80 -7.56 -11.45 -17.77
C PRO A 80 -8.08 -11.02 -19.15
N LYS A 81 -8.68 -11.96 -19.87
CA LYS A 81 -9.39 -11.65 -21.12
C LYS A 81 -10.76 -11.06 -20.78
N ILE A 82 -11.11 -9.98 -21.46
CA ILE A 82 -12.40 -9.29 -21.39
C ILE A 82 -13.30 -9.82 -22.50
#